data_AF-A0A0N4WBN7-F1
#
_entry.id   AF-A0A0N4WBN7-F1
#
_cell.length_a   1.000
_cell.length_b   1.000
_cell.length_c   1.000
_cell.angle_alpha   90.00
_cell.angle_beta   90.00
_cell.angle_gamma   90.00
#
_symmetry.space_group_name_H-M   'P 1'
#
loop_
_entity.id
_entity.type
_entity.pdbx_description
1 polymer ?
#
loop_
_entity_poly.entity_id
_entity_poly.type
_entity_poly.pdbx_seq_one_letter_code
_entity_poly.pdbx_strand_id
1 'polypeptide(L)'
;MHLLRLANRTSLAQLVNHSTGLGRLVSNRMKEIEKIVFALRKDGLSVEFRYIATKENPADAGTRGLPKDQLQSHSWWSGPKFLREPPHQWTHPVYHLYEDTSNELENVVVTSIESDTPLKTAPLIDLTRFSTFFHSRAKRVTVIALIFSRNL
;
A
#
# COMPACT_ATOMS: atom_id res chain seq x y z
N MET A 1 -11.15 -2.63 -6.88
CA MET A 1 -10.91 -2.54 -5.42
C MET A 1 -9.41 -2.55 -5.18
N HIS A 2 -8.82 -1.41 -4.82
CA HIS A 2 -7.39 -1.31 -4.53
C HIS A 2 -7.18 -1.31 -3.01
N LEU A 3 -6.76 -2.46 -2.48
CA LEU A 3 -6.49 -2.66 -1.06
C LEU A 3 -5.17 -2.00 -0.67
N LEU A 4 -5.26 -0.97 0.16
CA LEU A 4 -4.11 -0.45 0.89
C LEU A 4 -3.71 -1.44 1.98
N ARG A 5 -2.42 -1.80 1.92
CA ARG A 5 -1.57 -2.54 2.86
C ARG A 5 -2.24 -3.17 4.09
N LEU A 6 -2.09 -4.49 4.12
CA LEU A 6 -2.35 -5.41 5.21
C LEU A 6 -1.49 -5.12 6.42
N ALA A 7 -2.16 -4.83 7.54
CA ALA A 7 -1.51 -4.55 8.81
C ALA A 7 -1.66 -5.76 9.76
N ASN A 8 -0.65 -5.99 10.60
CA ASN A 8 -0.69 -7.03 11.63
C ASN A 8 -1.81 -6.74 12.67
N ARG A 9 -2.16 -7.71 13.52
CA ARG A 9 -3.22 -7.54 14.54
C ARG A 9 -3.02 -6.30 15.42
N THR A 10 -1.77 -6.01 15.78
CA THR A 10 -1.41 -4.89 16.66
C THR A 10 -1.69 -3.54 16.00
N SER A 11 -1.33 -3.40 14.72
CA SER A 11 -1.59 -2.20 13.93
C SER A 11 -3.07 -1.99 13.63
N LEU A 12 -3.86 -3.07 13.47
CA LEU A 12 -5.31 -2.96 13.32
C LEU A 12 -6.02 -2.58 14.63
N ALA A 13 -5.51 -3.05 15.79
CA ALA A 13 -6.03 -2.63 17.08
C ALA A 13 -5.85 -1.13 17.34
N GLN A 14 -4.77 -0.54 16.82
CA GLN A 14 -4.51 0.90 16.87
C GLN A 14 -5.42 1.70 15.93
N LEU A 15 -5.96 1.06 14.90
CA LEU A 15 -6.92 1.64 13.98
C LEU A 15 -8.29 1.86 14.65
N VAL A 16 -8.64 0.99 15.61
CA VAL A 16 -9.94 0.97 16.30
C VAL A 16 -9.96 1.82 17.57
N ASN A 17 -8.83 1.90 18.29
CA ASN A 17 -8.79 2.54 19.60
C ASN A 17 -8.13 3.93 19.51
N HIS A 18 -8.86 4.97 19.94
CA HIS A 18 -8.29 6.28 20.19
C HIS A 18 -7.33 6.18 21.40
N SER A 19 -6.05 5.95 21.13
CA SER A 19 -5.04 5.97 22.18
C SER A 19 -4.54 7.39 22.40
N THR A 20 -5.18 8.08 23.34
CA THR A 20 -4.45 9.00 24.20
C THR A 20 -3.29 8.19 24.81
N GLY A 21 -2.07 8.40 24.33
CA GLY A 21 -0.89 7.61 24.71
C GLY A 21 -0.17 6.87 23.58
N LEU A 22 -0.50 7.10 22.30
CA LEU A 22 0.36 6.62 21.22
C LEU A 22 1.73 7.28 21.25
N GLY A 23 2.77 6.46 21.06
CA GLY A 23 4.12 6.98 20.83
C GLY A 23 4.17 7.80 19.54
N ARG A 24 4.99 8.85 19.50
CA ARG A 24 5.10 9.83 18.40
C ARG A 24 5.15 9.21 17.00
N LEU A 25 5.87 8.09 16.85
CA LEU A 25 5.98 7.38 15.56
C LEU A 25 4.65 6.79 15.10
N VAL A 26 3.89 6.18 16.00
CA VAL A 26 2.59 5.58 15.68
C VAL A 26 1.60 6.69 15.36
N SER A 27 1.53 7.75 16.17
CA SER A 27 0.66 8.90 15.91
C SER A 27 0.95 9.53 14.54
N ASN A 28 2.22 9.68 14.18
CA ASN A 28 2.62 10.22 12.88
C ASN A 28 2.23 9.29 11.72
N ARG A 29 2.22 7.97 11.91
CA ARG A 29 1.76 7.02 10.88
C ARG A 29 0.25 6.98 10.77
N MET A 30 -0.49 7.08 11.87
CA MET A 30 -1.96 7.15 11.82
C MET A 30 -2.42 8.38 11.03
N LYS A 31 -1.85 9.55 11.30
CA LYS A 31 -2.13 10.78 10.52
C LYS A 31 -1.82 10.64 9.03
N GLU A 32 -0.75 9.94 8.68
CA GLU A 32 -0.40 9.69 7.28
C GLU A 32 -1.41 8.74 6.62
N ILE A 33 -1.78 7.65 7.31
CA ILE A 33 -2.80 6.70 6.83
C ILE A 33 -4.13 7.40 6.60
N GLU A 34 -4.59 8.21 7.56
CA GLU A 34 -5.81 9.01 7.46
C GLU A 34 -5.80 9.92 6.22
N LYS A 35 -4.70 10.67 6.03
CA LYS A 35 -4.54 11.55 4.86
C LYS A 35 -4.59 10.79 3.53
N ILE A 36 -3.93 9.63 3.45
CA ILE A 36 -3.94 8.80 2.25
C ILE A 36 -5.34 8.25 1.98
N VAL A 37 -6.03 7.75 3.01
CA VAL A 37 -7.39 7.21 2.86
C VAL A 37 -8.36 8.30 2.44
N PHE A 38 -8.24 9.51 3.01
CA PHE A 38 -9.03 10.66 2.59
C PHE A 38 -8.85 10.94 1.10
N ALA A 39 -7.61 11.02 0.62
CA ALA A 39 -7.33 11.28 -0.79
C ALA A 39 -7.89 10.19 -1.72
N LEU A 40 -7.74 8.91 -1.36
CA LEU A 40 -8.30 7.81 -2.15
C LEU A 40 -9.83 7.85 -2.19
N ARG A 41 -10.48 8.15 -1.07
CA ARG A 41 -11.95 8.28 -1.01
C ARG A 41 -12.44 9.47 -1.83
N LYS A 42 -11.69 10.58 -1.83
CA LYS A 42 -11.96 11.74 -2.69
C LYS A 42 -11.91 11.37 -4.17
N ASP A 43 -11.02 10.46 -4.55
CA ASP A 43 -10.92 9.91 -5.91
C ASP A 43 -11.96 8.79 -6.18
N GLY A 44 -12.95 8.61 -5.30
CA GLY A 44 -14.02 7.62 -5.47
C GLY A 44 -13.62 6.17 -5.12
N LEU A 45 -12.45 5.97 -4.53
CA LEU A 45 -11.98 4.64 -4.15
C LEU A 45 -12.46 4.25 -2.74
N SER A 46 -13.10 3.09 -2.65
CA SER A 46 -13.42 2.49 -1.36
C SER A 46 -12.18 1.85 -0.73
N VAL A 47 -11.94 2.17 0.54
CA VAL A 47 -10.83 1.64 1.34
C VAL A 47 -11.37 0.92 2.56
N GLU A 48 -11.00 -0.35 2.71
CA GLU A 48 -11.31 -1.19 3.86
C GLU A 48 -10.03 -1.76 4.46
N PHE A 49 -9.94 -1.77 5.79
CA PHE A 49 -8.86 -2.47 6.50
C PHE A 49 -9.39 -3.80 7.03
N ARG A 50 -8.70 -4.88 6.71
CA ARG A 50 -9.04 -6.23 7.18
C ARG A 50 -7.79 -6.94 7.66
N TYR A 51 -7.94 -7.80 8.66
CA TYR A 51 -6.86 -8.65 9.10
C TYR A 51 -6.63 -9.79 8.11
N ILE A 52 -5.37 -10.08 7.82
CA ILE A 52 -4.96 -11.32 7.15
C ILE A 52 -3.94 -12.04 8.03
N ALA A 53 -4.09 -13.35 8.14
CA ALA A 53 -3.13 -14.20 8.83
C ALA A 53 -1.74 -14.08 8.19
N THR A 54 -0.67 -14.05 8.99
CA THR A 54 0.72 -13.87 8.49
C THR A 54 1.08 -14.84 7.36
N LYS A 55 0.60 -16.08 7.41
CA LYS A 55 0.85 -17.11 6.38
C LYS A 55 0.18 -16.80 5.03
N GLU A 56 -0.86 -15.98 5.04
CA GLU A 56 -1.64 -15.59 3.87
C GLU A 56 -1.34 -14.16 3.42
N ASN A 57 -0.45 -13.44 4.12
CA ASN A 57 -0.03 -12.09 3.74
C ASN A 57 1.00 -12.18 2.61
N PRO A 58 0.66 -11.90 1.34
CA PRO A 58 1.64 -11.92 0.27
C PRO A 58 2.77 -10.94 0.53
N ALA A 59 2.53 -9.80 1.21
CA ALA A 59 3.56 -8.79 1.47
C ALA A 59 4.76 -9.31 2.28
N ASP A 60 4.57 -10.38 3.08
CA ASP A 60 5.66 -11.03 3.83
C ASP A 60 6.71 -11.60 2.88
N ALA A 61 6.32 -12.13 1.71
CA ALA A 61 7.26 -12.64 0.72
C ALA A 61 8.24 -11.57 0.21
N GLY A 62 7.75 -10.34 0.02
CA GLY A 62 8.57 -9.21 -0.43
C GLY A 62 9.53 -8.71 0.64
N THR A 63 9.24 -8.93 1.92
CA THR A 63 10.07 -8.45 3.04
C THR A 63 11.01 -9.51 3.61
N ARG A 64 10.60 -10.78 3.62
CA ARG A 64 11.41 -11.93 4.05
C ARG A 64 12.28 -12.50 2.93
N GLY A 65 11.89 -12.24 1.68
CA GLY A 65 12.49 -12.85 0.50
C GLY A 65 11.88 -14.20 0.18
N LEU A 66 11.83 -14.52 -1.11
CA LEU A 66 11.47 -15.84 -1.63
C LEU A 66 12.50 -16.29 -2.67
N PRO A 67 12.80 -17.59 -2.73
CA PRO A 67 13.49 -18.18 -3.87
C PRO A 67 12.77 -17.89 -5.19
N LYS A 68 13.51 -17.74 -6.30
CA LYS A 68 12.96 -17.37 -7.61
C LYS A 68 11.89 -18.36 -8.10
N ASP A 69 12.16 -19.65 -7.93
CA ASP A 69 11.27 -20.77 -8.28
C ASP A 69 9.95 -20.72 -7.50
N GLN A 70 10.02 -20.34 -6.23
CA GLN A 70 8.82 -20.18 -5.40
C GLN A 70 8.06 -18.90 -5.74
N LEU A 71 8.77 -17.83 -6.12
CA LEU A 71 8.15 -16.55 -6.44
C LEU A 71 7.20 -16.65 -7.65
N GLN A 72 7.55 -17.41 -8.68
CA GLN A 72 6.72 -17.54 -9.90
C GLN A 72 5.33 -18.11 -9.62
N SER A 73 5.21 -19.04 -8.66
CA SER A 73 3.94 -19.67 -8.28
C SER A 73 3.32 -19.08 -7.00
N HIS A 74 3.96 -18.07 -6.40
CA HIS A 74 3.53 -17.53 -5.11
C HIS A 74 2.23 -16.72 -5.22
N SER A 75 1.46 -16.69 -4.12
CA SER A 75 0.27 -15.85 -3.96
C SER A 75 0.56 -14.34 -4.01
N TRP A 76 1.82 -13.91 -4.18
CA TRP A 76 2.19 -12.51 -4.38
C TRP A 76 1.50 -11.94 -5.62
N TRP A 77 1.46 -12.71 -6.71
CA TRP A 77 0.92 -12.27 -7.99
C TRP A 77 -0.61 -12.36 -8.06
N SER A 78 -1.18 -13.39 -7.43
CA SER A 78 -2.63 -13.65 -7.50
C SER A 78 -3.42 -13.10 -6.32
N GLY A 79 -2.74 -12.73 -5.24
CA GLY A 79 -3.34 -12.49 -3.94
C GLY A 79 -3.82 -13.76 -3.22
N PRO A 80 -4.19 -13.64 -1.93
CA PRO A 80 -4.83 -14.70 -1.15
C PRO A 80 -6.21 -15.07 -1.72
N LYS A 81 -6.63 -16.32 -1.48
CA LYS A 81 -7.82 -16.89 -2.13
C LYS A 81 -9.07 -16.03 -1.94
N PHE A 82 -9.32 -15.58 -0.72
CA PHE A 82 -10.55 -14.85 -0.40
C PHE A 82 -10.66 -13.51 -1.15
N LEU A 83 -9.56 -12.86 -1.55
CA LEU A 83 -9.62 -11.62 -2.33
C LEU A 83 -10.11 -11.82 -3.77
N ARG A 84 -10.10 -13.06 -4.25
CA ARG A 84 -10.63 -13.44 -5.55
C ARG A 84 -12.11 -13.78 -5.49
N GLU A 85 -12.64 -14.00 -4.28
CA GLU A 85 -14.06 -14.20 -4.06
C GLU A 85 -14.78 -12.84 -4.03
N PRO A 86 -16.09 -12.79 -4.32
CA PRO A 86 -16.88 -11.59 -4.18
C PRO A 86 -16.79 -10.97 -2.76
N PRO A 87 -16.83 -9.63 -2.61
CA PRO A 87 -16.69 -8.96 -1.31
C PRO A 87 -17.68 -9.41 -0.23
N HIS A 88 -18.88 -9.84 -0.62
CA HIS A 88 -19.89 -10.35 0.30
C HIS A 88 -19.52 -11.71 0.94
N GLN A 89 -18.54 -12.43 0.40
CA GLN A 89 -18.04 -13.70 0.92
C GLN A 89 -16.81 -13.51 1.83
N TRP A 90 -16.32 -12.28 1.98
CA TRP A 90 -15.15 -12.01 2.80
C TRP A 90 -15.51 -12.07 4.28
N THR A 91 -15.07 -13.13 4.95
CA THR A 91 -15.37 -13.41 6.38
C THR A 91 -14.51 -12.61 7.36
N HIS A 92 -13.49 -11.89 6.87
CA HIS A 92 -12.59 -11.12 7.73
C HIS A 92 -13.27 -9.87 8.28
N PRO A 93 -13.13 -9.59 9.59
CA PRO A 93 -13.71 -8.39 10.19
C PRO A 93 -13.12 -7.14 9.54
N VAL A 94 -13.98 -6.14 9.35
CA VAL A 94 -13.61 -4.82 8.85
C VAL A 94 -13.22 -3.94 10.03
N TYR A 95 -12.10 -3.24 9.87
CA TYR A 95 -11.60 -2.24 10.79
C TYR A 95 -11.76 -0.87 10.12
N HIS A 96 -12.50 0.02 10.77
CA HIS A 96 -12.71 1.38 10.26
C HIS A 96 -11.69 2.32 10.90
N LEU A 97 -11.14 3.22 10.08
CA LEU A 97 -10.44 4.38 10.62
C LEU A 97 -11.45 5.23 11.38
N TYR A 98 -11.04 5.72 12.55
CA TYR A 98 -11.78 6.75 13.23
C TYR A 98 -11.76 8.04 12.40
N GLU A 99 -12.92 8.54 12.01
CA GLU A 99 -13.03 9.83 11.32
C GLU A 99 -13.20 10.92 12.38
N ASP A 100 -12.10 11.61 12.72
CA ASP A 100 -12.21 12.86 13.46
C ASP A 100 -12.61 13.96 12.48
N THR A 101 -13.86 14.41 12.55
CA THR A 101 -14.45 15.44 11.67
C THR A 101 -13.84 16.84 11.86
N SER A 102 -12.76 16.97 12.64
CA SER A 102 -12.07 18.22 12.97
C SER A 102 -10.75 18.38 12.19
N ASN A 103 -10.90 18.91 10.97
CA ASN A 103 -10.01 19.89 10.32
C ASN A 103 -8.67 19.56 9.62
N GLU A 104 -8.59 20.26 8.48
CA GLU A 104 -7.49 20.74 7.63
C GLU A 104 -6.72 19.78 6.72
N LEU A 105 -7.10 19.88 5.44
CA LEU A 105 -6.60 19.18 4.28
C LEU A 105 -5.21 19.69 3.89
N GLU A 106 -4.16 18.96 4.26
CA GLU A 106 -2.88 19.09 3.58
C GLU A 106 -2.89 18.25 2.29
N ASN A 107 -2.50 18.89 1.19
CA ASN A 107 -2.48 18.30 -0.15
C ASN A 107 -1.56 17.06 -0.20
N VAL A 108 -2.14 15.87 -0.27
CA VAL A 108 -1.42 14.64 -0.62
C VAL A 108 -1.56 14.40 -2.11
N VAL A 109 -0.43 14.30 -2.81
CA VAL A 109 -0.39 13.83 -4.20
C VAL A 109 -0.48 12.30 -4.17
N VAL A 110 -1.69 11.77 -4.40
CA VAL A 110 -1.88 10.35 -4.67
C VAL A 110 -1.72 10.15 -6.18
N THR A 111 -0.72 9.37 -6.59
CA THR A 111 -0.61 8.93 -7.98
C THR A 111 -1.41 7.65 -8.14
N SER A 112 -2.68 7.78 -8.53
CA SER A 112 -3.45 6.67 -9.12
C SER A 112 -2.97 6.46 -10.56
N ILE A 113 -2.69 5.21 -10.93
CA ILE A 113 -2.40 4.84 -12.32
C ILE A 113 -3.72 4.39 -12.93
N GLU A 114 -4.48 5.32 -13.51
CA GLU A 114 -5.53 4.98 -14.47
C GLU A 114 -4.88 4.85 -15.85
N SER A 115 -4.81 3.62 -16.36
CA SER A 115 -4.34 3.33 -17.71
C SER A 115 -5.50 3.50 -18.69
N ASP A 116 -5.84 4.75 -19.02
CA ASP A 116 -6.60 5.02 -20.24
C ASP A 116 -6.31 6.44 -20.77
N THR A 117 -5.08 6.67 -21.25
CA THR A 117 -4.78 7.83 -22.12
C THR A 117 -3.58 7.54 -23.01
N PRO A 118 -3.57 8.04 -24.26
CA PRO A 118 -2.53 7.74 -25.23
C PRO A 118 -1.18 8.34 -24.81
N LEU A 119 -0.17 7.49 -24.87
CA LEU A 119 1.23 7.68 -24.46
C LEU A 119 1.77 9.09 -24.74
N LYS A 120 1.72 9.98 -23.74
CA LYS A 120 2.73 11.04 -23.60
C LYS A 120 3.89 10.46 -22.81
N THR A 121 5.08 10.58 -23.38
CA THR A 121 6.37 10.11 -22.84
C THR A 121 6.77 10.88 -21.58
N ALA A 122 6.01 10.72 -20.49
CA ALA A 122 6.48 11.12 -19.18
C ALA A 122 7.52 10.11 -18.70
N PRO A 123 8.62 10.55 -18.07
CA PRO A 123 9.60 9.61 -17.51
C PRO A 123 8.91 8.74 -16.46
N LEU A 124 9.07 7.42 -16.59
CA LEU A 124 8.47 6.38 -15.73
C LEU A 124 8.68 6.66 -14.23
N ILE A 125 9.80 7.30 -13.89
CA ILE A 125 10.15 7.72 -12.54
C ILE A 125 10.69 9.15 -12.63
N ASP A 126 10.01 10.08 -11.97
CA ASP A 126 10.59 11.40 -11.74
C ASP A 126 11.73 11.26 -10.73
N LEU A 127 12.95 11.58 -11.17
CA LEU A 127 14.15 11.46 -10.35
C LEU A 127 14.51 12.77 -9.63
N THR A 128 13.76 13.85 -9.89
CA THR A 128 13.99 15.17 -9.28
C THR A 128 13.56 15.21 -7.81
N ARG A 129 12.61 14.35 -7.44
CA ARG A 129 12.16 14.11 -6.06
C ARG A 129 13.20 13.43 -5.14
N PHE A 130 14.34 12.98 -5.68
CA PHE A 130 15.43 12.40 -4.89
C PHE A 130 16.61 13.36 -4.84
N SER A 131 17.21 13.52 -3.65
CA SER A 131 18.42 14.34 -3.52
C SER A 131 19.54 13.81 -4.41
N THR A 132 20.48 14.67 -4.82
CA THR A 132 21.61 14.31 -5.70
C THR A 132 22.39 13.09 -5.19
N PHE A 133 22.48 12.91 -3.87
CA PHE A 133 23.09 11.74 -3.23
C PHE A 133 22.30 10.44 -3.49
N PHE A 134 20.96 10.48 -3.44
CA PHE A 134 20.11 9.33 -3.70
C PHE A 134 19.77 9.14 -5.19
N HIS A 135 20.01 10.14 -6.03
CA HIS A 135 19.69 10.11 -7.45
C HIS A 135 20.40 8.97 -8.19
N SER A 136 21.68 8.72 -7.90
CA SER A 136 22.45 7.63 -8.49
C SER A 136 21.95 6.24 -8.02
N ARG A 137 21.54 6.14 -6.76
CA ARG A 137 20.97 4.92 -6.17
C ARG A 137 19.58 4.62 -6.73
N ALA A 138 18.73 5.64 -6.83
CA ALA A 138 17.39 5.55 -7.41
C ALA A 138 17.46 5.06 -8.87
N LYS A 139 18.39 5.61 -9.67
CA LYS A 139 18.65 5.11 -11.04
C LYS A 139 19.03 3.64 -11.08
N ARG A 140 19.99 3.19 -10.27
CA ARG A 140 20.43 1.79 -10.25
C ARG A 140 19.31 0.84 -9.83
N VAL A 141 18.57 1.18 -8.77
CA VAL A 141 17.45 0.37 -8.29
C VAL A 141 16.36 0.28 -9.35
N THR A 142 16.06 1.39 -10.03
CA THR A 142 15.10 1.41 -11.15
C THR A 142 15.54 0.48 -12.28
N VAL A 143 16.80 0.56 -12.69
CA VAL A 143 17.35 -0.32 -13.75
C VAL A 143 17.27 -1.79 -13.33
N ILE A 144 17.63 -2.13 -12.09
CA ILE A 144 17.53 -3.50 -11.57
C ILE A 144 16.08 -3.96 -11.57
N ALA A 145 15.14 -3.14 -11.13
CA ALA A 145 13.71 -3.47 -11.13
C ALA A 145 13.16 -3.69 -12.55
N LEU A 146 13.60 -2.89 -13.53
CA LEU A 146 13.23 -3.05 -14.93
C LEU A 146 13.84 -4.31 -15.56
N ILE A 147 15.10 -4.62 -15.26
CA ILE A 147 15.74 -5.87 -15.69
C ILE A 147 15.00 -7.06 -15.09
N PHE A 148 14.69 -7.00 -13.79
CA PHE A 148 13.94 -8.05 -13.11
C PHE A 148 12.56 -8.27 -13.75
N SER A 149 11.84 -7.19 -14.04
CA SER A 149 10.51 -7.25 -14.66
C SER A 149 10.51 -7.81 -16.08
N ARG A 150 11.64 -7.76 -16.80
CA ARG A 150 11.79 -8.35 -18.14
C ARG A 150 12.20 -9.82 -18.13
N ASN A 151 12.67 -10.34 -16.99
CA ASN A 151 13.22 -11.70 -16.85
C ASN A 151 12.40 -12.60 -15.91
N LEU A 152 11.18 -12.18 -15.58
CA LEU A 152 10.20 -12.95 -14.81
C LEU A 152 9.40 -13.89 -15.69
#